data_AF-A0A158A334-F1
#
_entry.id   AF-A0A158A334-F1
#
_cell.length_a   1.000
_cell.length_b   1.000
_cell.length_c   1.000
_cell.angle_alpha   90.00
_cell.angle_beta   90.00
_cell.angle_gamma   90.00
#
_symmetry.space_group_name_H-M   'P 1'
#
loop_
_entity.id
_entity.type
_entity.pdbx_description
1 polymer ?
#
loop_
_entity_poly.entity_id
_entity_poly.type
_entity_poly.pdbx_seq_one_letter_code
_entity_poly.pdbx_strand_id
1 'polypeptide(L)'
;MNERSSQSEGTRSRDKSQCMSDDGRFYLVGGGIASLAAAAFLIRDAKVPGHLISIFEELNKLGGSLDGGGTPDDGYIIRGGRMLESRYSCTYDLFDSIPTTDGRTTVTKEIFSWNANARTHSKSRLVRDGKRQESPAYGLARKHLATIARLAVEPESLLDASRIDDHFDQSFFETNFWVIWATTFAFQPWHSAVEFRRYLLRFAHMTPGLNRLDGIMRTVFNQYDSMVVPLKKWLGERGVNFRHNTKVVDLHFDETDPEARCVSGLACETGGIKSVVPVQRNDVVLVTLGSMTASSSFGTTCRRPKLELHEGSGAWELWKNIAAGRPKFGNPSTFADHVNESKWLSFTATLHDPTFFELIRNLTGNVPGEGGLITFSESNWLASIVLPHQPHFVGQPRDVQVFWGYGLFVDRPGNYVEKAMAECTGREILTEILGHLRVEESAARILDDAICIPCLMPYITSQFLARRRGDRPQIIPEGWANLAFIGQFCEVPDDVVFTVEYSIRSAQAAVYRLLGIDRSPPAIHSGKHDVRGLYRAMEALVKSN
;
A
#
# COMPACT_ATOMS: atom_id res chain seq x y z
N MET A 1 49.37 -39.33 7.56
CA MET A 1 49.61 -40.35 6.53
C MET A 1 48.39 -41.27 6.50
N ASN A 2 47.52 -41.30 5.51
CA ASN A 2 47.61 -40.86 4.12
C ASN A 2 46.29 -40.22 3.67
N GLU A 3 46.44 -39.19 2.84
CA GLU A 3 45.41 -38.52 2.07
C GLU A 3 44.79 -39.45 1.01
N ARG A 4 43.48 -39.33 0.79
CA ARG A 4 42.86 -39.56 -0.52
C ARG A 4 41.87 -38.45 -0.81
N SER A 5 42.33 -37.54 -1.65
CA SER A 5 41.59 -36.54 -2.40
C SER A 5 40.58 -37.20 -3.35
N SER A 6 39.30 -36.80 -3.27
CA SER A 6 38.32 -37.01 -4.33
C SER A 6 37.94 -35.64 -4.91
N GLN A 7 38.15 -35.53 -6.21
CA GLN A 7 38.08 -34.35 -7.06
C GLN A 7 36.72 -33.66 -6.99
N SER A 8 36.76 -32.33 -6.89
CA SER A 8 35.65 -31.43 -7.14
C SER A 8 35.34 -31.40 -8.64
N GLU A 9 34.16 -31.87 -9.05
CA GLU A 9 33.60 -31.54 -10.35
C GLU A 9 33.24 -30.05 -10.36
N GLY A 10 34.07 -29.28 -11.05
CA GLY A 10 33.87 -27.86 -11.27
C GLY A 10 32.59 -27.63 -12.06
N THR A 11 31.53 -27.23 -11.37
CA THR A 11 30.43 -26.52 -11.99
C THR A 11 31.01 -25.22 -12.55
N ARG A 12 31.10 -25.10 -13.87
CA ARG A 12 31.41 -23.82 -14.54
C ARG A 12 30.39 -22.80 -14.05
N SER A 13 30.78 -21.95 -13.08
CA SER A 13 30.08 -20.70 -12.86
C SER A 13 30.26 -19.91 -14.14
N ARG A 14 29.18 -19.80 -14.93
CA ARG A 14 29.11 -18.74 -15.92
C ARG A 14 29.35 -17.45 -15.17
N ASP A 15 30.43 -16.78 -15.54
CA ASP A 15 30.78 -15.45 -15.09
C ASP A 15 29.62 -14.51 -15.46
N LYS A 16 28.66 -14.34 -14.54
CA LYS A 16 27.50 -13.46 -14.71
C LYS A 16 27.89 -11.97 -14.70
N SER A 17 29.19 -11.67 -14.59
CA SER A 17 29.76 -10.34 -14.78
C SER A 17 29.96 -9.97 -16.26
N GLN A 18 29.57 -10.84 -17.21
CA GLN A 18 29.51 -10.49 -18.63
C GLN A 18 28.42 -9.43 -18.85
N CYS A 19 28.84 -8.19 -18.65
CA CYS A 19 28.45 -6.97 -19.32
C CYS A 19 27.11 -7.12 -20.06
N MET A 20 26.03 -6.64 -19.44
CA MET A 20 24.96 -6.10 -20.27
C MET A 20 25.62 -5.14 -21.25
N SER A 21 25.38 -5.32 -22.54
CA SER A 21 25.87 -4.40 -23.55
C SER A 21 25.42 -2.98 -23.19
N ASP A 22 26.23 -1.98 -23.55
CA ASP A 22 25.97 -0.54 -23.32
C ASP A 22 24.60 -0.05 -23.87
N ASP A 23 23.86 -0.90 -24.60
CA ASP A 23 22.59 -0.59 -25.27
C ASP A 23 21.33 -1.26 -24.67
N GLY A 24 21.45 -2.09 -23.62
CA GLY A 24 20.29 -2.79 -23.03
C GLY A 24 19.24 -1.83 -22.45
N ARG A 25 17.98 -1.94 -22.89
CA ARG A 25 16.88 -1.06 -22.43
C ARG A 25 16.09 -1.67 -21.28
N PHE A 26 15.48 -0.81 -20.48
CA PHE A 26 14.69 -1.19 -19.32
C PHE A 26 13.27 -0.65 -19.48
N TYR A 27 12.29 -1.54 -19.50
CA TYR A 27 10.89 -1.21 -19.64
C TYR A 27 10.14 -1.55 -18.35
N LEU A 28 9.53 -0.54 -17.73
CA LEU A 28 8.81 -0.68 -16.48
C LEU A 28 7.33 -0.41 -16.71
N VAL A 29 6.48 -1.38 -16.39
CA VAL A 29 5.04 -1.33 -16.62
C VAL A 29 4.33 -0.90 -15.33
N GLY A 30 3.59 0.21 -15.44
CA GLY A 30 2.94 0.92 -14.33
C GLY A 30 3.83 2.03 -13.78
N GLY A 31 3.26 3.22 -13.54
CA GLY A 31 3.96 4.40 -13.00
C GLY A 31 3.83 4.55 -11.48
N GLY A 32 3.54 3.47 -10.76
CA GLY A 32 3.49 3.43 -9.30
C GLY A 32 4.88 3.40 -8.64
N ILE A 33 4.90 3.43 -7.29
CA ILE A 33 6.15 3.49 -6.51
C ILE A 33 7.11 2.33 -6.77
N ALA A 34 6.61 1.13 -7.10
CA ALA A 34 7.45 -0.03 -7.42
C ALA A 34 8.34 0.27 -8.64
N SER A 35 7.76 0.72 -9.76
CA SER A 35 8.51 1.07 -10.96
C SER A 35 9.41 2.28 -10.76
N LEU A 36 8.94 3.32 -10.05
CA LEU A 36 9.79 4.48 -9.76
C LEU A 36 11.01 4.09 -8.92
N ALA A 37 10.84 3.21 -7.93
CA ALA A 37 11.93 2.68 -7.14
C ALA A 37 12.88 1.81 -7.96
N ALA A 38 12.36 0.92 -8.82
CA ALA A 38 13.18 0.11 -9.71
C ALA A 38 14.05 1.00 -10.63
N ALA A 39 13.47 2.03 -11.25
CA ALA A 39 14.22 2.99 -12.06
C ALA A 39 15.33 3.68 -11.25
N ALA A 40 15.06 4.04 -9.99
CA ALA A 40 16.08 4.63 -9.13
C ALA A 40 17.21 3.66 -8.78
N PHE A 41 16.92 2.40 -8.47
CA PHE A 41 17.96 1.39 -8.22
C PHE A 41 18.77 1.07 -9.48
N LEU A 42 18.12 1.03 -10.66
CA LEU A 42 18.82 0.88 -11.95
C LEU A 42 19.87 1.99 -12.14
N ILE A 43 19.50 3.25 -11.90
CA ILE A 43 20.44 4.37 -12.07
C ILE A 43 21.49 4.38 -10.95
N ARG A 44 21.03 4.30 -9.70
CA ARG A 44 21.89 4.51 -8.52
C ARG A 44 22.88 3.36 -8.32
N ASP A 45 22.39 2.13 -8.39
CA ASP A 45 23.14 0.94 -7.98
C ASP A 45 23.69 0.18 -9.18
N ALA A 46 22.95 0.10 -10.30
CA ALA A 46 23.41 -0.55 -11.52
C ALA A 46 24.07 0.39 -12.55
N LYS A 47 24.10 1.70 -12.28
CA LYS A 47 24.70 2.73 -13.15
C LYS A 47 24.09 2.80 -14.56
N VAL A 48 22.85 2.37 -14.71
CA VAL A 48 22.13 2.45 -15.99
C VAL A 48 21.85 3.92 -16.34
N PRO A 49 22.24 4.39 -17.53
CA PRO A 49 21.85 5.71 -18.01
C PRO A 49 20.32 5.86 -18.09
N GLY A 50 19.75 6.94 -17.54
CA GLY A 50 18.30 7.08 -17.43
C GLY A 50 17.57 7.06 -18.77
N HIS A 51 18.20 7.51 -19.86
CA HIS A 51 17.60 7.49 -21.21
C HIS A 51 17.36 6.07 -21.76
N LEU A 52 17.95 5.03 -21.17
CA LEU A 52 17.67 3.63 -21.48
C LEU A 52 16.47 3.08 -20.70
N ILE A 53 15.92 3.85 -19.76
CA ILE A 53 14.81 3.45 -18.90
C ILE A 53 13.52 4.12 -19.39
N SER A 54 12.48 3.32 -19.61
CA SER A 54 11.14 3.78 -19.97
C SER A 54 10.10 3.27 -18.99
N ILE A 55 9.27 4.16 -18.45
CA ILE A 55 8.14 3.81 -17.58
C ILE A 55 6.84 4.05 -18.34
N PHE A 56 6.01 3.02 -18.48
CA PHE A 56 4.72 3.08 -19.13
C PHE A 56 3.62 3.25 -18.08
N GLU A 57 2.83 4.30 -18.20
CA GLU A 57 1.72 4.63 -17.30
C GLU A 57 0.45 4.86 -18.11
N GLU A 58 -0.61 4.15 -17.74
CA GLU A 58 -1.94 4.27 -18.37
C GLU A 58 -2.54 5.65 -18.10
N LEU A 59 -2.32 6.21 -16.92
CA LEU A 59 -2.78 7.54 -16.54
C LEU A 59 -1.90 8.64 -17.14
N ASN A 60 -2.43 9.87 -17.10
CA ASN A 60 -1.65 11.07 -17.43
C ASN A 60 -0.67 11.49 -16.29
N LYS A 61 -0.63 10.74 -15.19
CA LYS A 61 0.10 11.09 -13.95
C LYS A 61 0.71 9.83 -13.31
N LEU A 62 1.93 9.96 -12.80
CA LEU A 62 2.62 8.90 -12.06
C LEU A 62 2.17 8.87 -10.58
N GLY A 63 2.61 7.85 -9.85
CA GLY A 63 2.41 7.70 -8.41
C GLY A 63 1.51 6.52 -8.04
N GLY A 64 0.67 6.06 -8.97
CA GLY A 64 -0.25 4.95 -8.72
C GLY A 64 -1.06 5.20 -7.45
N SER A 65 -1.04 4.25 -6.51
CA SER A 65 -1.77 4.33 -5.23
C SER A 65 -1.17 5.29 -4.19
N LEU A 66 -0.11 6.03 -4.51
CA LEU A 66 0.43 7.14 -3.71
C LEU A 66 -0.01 8.48 -4.32
N ASP A 67 -1.28 8.60 -4.69
CA ASP A 67 -1.87 9.80 -5.26
C ASP A 67 -2.21 10.87 -4.23
N GLY A 68 -2.38 12.08 -4.76
CA GLY A 68 -2.81 13.28 -4.08
C GLY A 68 -3.02 14.36 -5.15
N GLY A 69 -4.13 15.08 -5.10
CA GLY A 69 -4.41 16.17 -6.03
C GLY A 69 -5.67 16.95 -5.67
N GLY A 70 -6.14 17.75 -6.62
CA GLY A 70 -7.28 18.66 -6.44
C GLY A 70 -6.83 20.09 -6.10
N THR A 71 -7.81 20.93 -5.84
CA THR A 71 -7.67 22.38 -5.60
C THR A 71 -8.54 22.76 -4.40
N PRO A 72 -8.32 23.93 -3.77
CA PRO A 72 -9.21 24.38 -2.70
C PRO A 72 -10.66 24.60 -3.18
N ASP A 73 -10.86 24.96 -4.45
CA ASP A 73 -12.17 25.30 -5.01
C ASP A 73 -12.94 24.07 -5.53
N ASP A 74 -12.24 23.09 -6.13
CA ASP A 74 -12.86 21.85 -6.64
C ASP A 74 -12.88 20.73 -5.59
N GLY A 75 -12.08 20.88 -4.53
CA GLY A 75 -11.85 19.88 -3.50
C GLY A 75 -10.59 19.04 -3.74
N TYR A 76 -9.89 18.75 -2.65
CA TYR A 76 -8.75 17.84 -2.64
C TYR A 76 -9.17 16.38 -2.63
N ILE A 77 -8.30 15.51 -3.14
CA ILE A 77 -8.54 14.06 -3.25
C ILE A 77 -7.29 13.29 -2.81
N ILE A 78 -7.53 12.29 -1.95
CA ILE A 78 -6.58 11.22 -1.62
C ILE A 78 -7.35 9.91 -1.55
N ARG A 79 -6.94 8.90 -2.33
CA ARG A 79 -7.55 7.56 -2.25
C ARG A 79 -7.23 6.81 -0.95
N GLY A 80 -6.08 7.08 -0.34
CA GLY A 80 -5.78 6.59 1.00
C GLY A 80 -4.57 7.22 1.64
N GLY A 81 -4.63 7.44 2.95
CA GLY A 81 -3.46 7.78 3.74
C GLY A 81 -2.50 6.61 3.84
N ARG A 82 -1.18 6.88 3.84
CA ARG A 82 -0.17 5.86 4.14
C ARG A 82 0.45 6.10 5.51
N MET A 83 0.76 4.99 6.16
CA MET A 83 1.51 4.95 7.40
C MET A 83 2.90 4.39 7.11
N LEU A 84 3.92 5.09 7.60
CA LEU A 84 5.29 4.62 7.61
C LEU A 84 5.65 4.16 9.02
N GLU A 85 6.74 3.43 9.16
CA GLU A 85 7.35 3.11 10.45
C GLU A 85 8.87 3.01 10.30
N SER A 86 9.61 3.07 11.40
CA SER A 86 11.07 3.23 11.40
C SER A 86 11.88 2.08 10.76
N ARG A 87 11.28 0.90 10.58
CA ARG A 87 11.89 -0.32 10.03
C ARG A 87 11.56 -0.59 8.56
N TYR A 88 10.97 0.38 7.85
CA TYR A 88 10.84 0.37 6.38
C TYR A 88 12.20 0.60 5.71
N SER A 89 13.08 -0.39 5.86
CA SER A 89 14.51 -0.26 5.59
C SER A 89 14.81 -0.05 4.11
N CYS A 90 14.11 -0.74 3.20
CA CYS A 90 14.28 -0.52 1.76
C CYS A 90 13.75 0.86 1.34
N THR A 91 12.64 1.29 1.95
CA THR A 91 12.08 2.63 1.71
C THR A 91 13.08 3.71 2.08
N TYR A 92 13.66 3.64 3.28
CA TYR A 92 14.61 4.66 3.73
C TYR A 92 15.97 4.54 3.03
N ASP A 93 16.42 3.33 2.65
CA ASP A 93 17.60 3.14 1.79
C ASP A 93 17.43 3.84 0.43
N LEU A 94 16.26 3.71 -0.20
CA LEU A 94 15.95 4.43 -1.44
C LEU A 94 15.98 5.94 -1.21
N PHE A 95 15.13 6.42 -0.30
CA PHE A 95 14.85 7.84 -0.13
C PHE A 95 15.97 8.61 0.58
N ASP A 96 16.99 7.95 1.11
CA ASP A 96 18.21 8.63 1.60
C ASP A 96 19.08 9.13 0.45
N SER A 97 18.87 8.62 -0.77
CA SER A 97 19.53 9.11 -1.98
C SER A 97 18.70 10.10 -2.81
N ILE A 98 17.45 10.34 -2.40
CA ILE A 98 16.50 11.21 -3.12
C ILE A 98 16.38 12.54 -2.38
N PRO A 99 16.80 13.67 -2.97
CA PRO A 99 16.61 14.99 -2.38
C PRO A 99 15.13 15.33 -2.24
N THR A 100 14.76 16.14 -1.26
CA THR A 100 13.46 16.81 -1.21
C THR A 100 13.27 17.71 -2.43
N THR A 101 12.03 18.08 -2.76
CA THR A 101 11.74 18.89 -3.96
C THR A 101 12.51 20.22 -3.98
N ASP A 102 12.73 20.83 -2.81
CA ASP A 102 13.51 22.06 -2.59
C ASP A 102 15.04 21.83 -2.51
N GLY A 103 15.49 20.58 -2.51
CA GLY A 103 16.90 20.18 -2.49
C GLY A 103 17.63 20.40 -1.17
N ARG A 104 16.95 20.76 -0.08
CA ARG A 104 17.60 21.10 1.21
C ARG A 104 18.11 19.89 1.98
N THR A 105 17.47 18.74 1.83
CA THR A 105 17.82 17.50 2.53
C THR A 105 17.38 16.29 1.70
N THR A 106 17.45 15.09 2.26
CA THR A 106 16.92 13.87 1.64
C THR A 106 15.53 13.58 2.17
N VAL A 107 14.68 12.93 1.37
CA VAL A 107 13.31 12.58 1.78
C VAL A 107 13.33 11.73 3.06
N THR A 108 14.28 10.80 3.19
CA THR A 108 14.47 10.05 4.44
C THR A 108 14.73 10.97 5.64
N LYS A 109 15.71 11.88 5.53
CA LYS A 109 16.05 12.79 6.63
C LYS A 109 14.90 13.72 7.00
N GLU A 110 14.14 14.21 6.02
CA GLU A 110 12.94 15.03 6.26
C GLU A 110 11.90 14.24 7.06
N ILE A 111 11.58 13.01 6.64
CA ILE A 111 10.61 12.14 7.34
C ILE A 111 11.07 11.88 8.78
N PHE A 112 12.31 11.48 9.00
CA PHE A 112 12.81 11.22 10.36
C PHE A 112 12.82 12.48 11.23
N SER A 113 13.25 13.62 10.69
CA SER A 113 13.28 14.90 11.41
C SER A 113 11.88 15.38 11.78
N TRP A 114 10.91 15.21 10.86
CA TRP A 114 9.51 15.53 11.10
C TRP A 114 8.96 14.71 12.28
N ASN A 115 9.12 13.38 12.24
CA ASN A 115 8.56 12.50 13.26
C ASN A 115 9.33 12.52 14.60
N ALA A 116 10.56 13.05 14.63
CA ALA A 116 11.25 13.31 15.89
C ALA A 116 10.56 14.44 16.69
N ASN A 117 10.00 15.43 15.99
CA ASN A 117 9.34 16.61 16.57
C ASN A 117 7.81 16.42 16.70
N ALA A 118 7.15 15.91 15.66
CA ALA A 118 5.71 15.67 15.59
C ALA A 118 5.41 14.18 15.80
N ARG A 119 5.51 13.71 17.04
CA ARG A 119 5.28 12.30 17.37
C ARG A 119 3.78 11.96 17.29
N THR A 120 3.46 10.92 16.52
CA THR A 120 2.08 10.40 16.49
C THR A 120 1.75 9.74 17.83
N HIS A 121 0.66 10.18 18.44
CA HIS A 121 0.12 9.67 19.69
C HIS A 121 -1.37 10.01 19.80
N SER A 122 -2.22 9.00 19.59
CA SER A 122 -3.67 9.15 19.64
C SER A 122 -4.19 9.21 21.07
N LYS A 123 -4.87 10.31 21.40
CA LYS A 123 -5.62 10.47 22.66
C LYS A 123 -7.08 10.01 22.54
N SER A 124 -7.52 9.71 21.31
CA SER A 124 -8.90 9.34 20.98
C SER A 124 -8.94 8.31 19.87
N ARG A 125 -8.31 7.16 20.11
CA ARG A 125 -8.21 6.10 19.10
C ARG A 125 -9.59 5.57 18.70
N LEU A 126 -10.50 5.48 19.66
CA LEU A 126 -11.90 5.09 19.47
C LEU A 126 -12.82 6.21 19.97
N VAL A 127 -13.96 6.36 19.30
CA VAL A 127 -15.09 7.20 19.71
C VAL A 127 -16.35 6.33 19.74
N ARG A 128 -17.08 6.42 20.85
CA ARG A 128 -18.36 5.74 21.09
C ARG A 128 -19.36 6.75 21.63
N ASP A 129 -20.55 6.78 21.05
CA ASP A 129 -21.60 7.73 21.46
C ASP A 129 -21.09 9.20 21.60
N GLY A 130 -20.32 9.69 20.64
CA GLY A 130 -19.73 11.04 20.68
C GLY A 130 -18.65 11.28 21.74
N LYS A 131 -18.25 10.25 22.50
CA LYS A 131 -17.25 10.35 23.58
C LYS A 131 -15.94 9.70 23.17
N ARG A 132 -14.83 10.38 23.43
CA ARG A 132 -13.50 9.82 23.20
C ARG A 132 -13.16 8.69 24.18
N GLN A 133 -12.40 7.71 23.70
CA GLN A 133 -11.71 6.74 24.53
C GLN A 133 -10.20 6.85 24.32
N GLU A 134 -9.50 7.20 25.39
CA GLU A 134 -8.04 7.25 25.42
C GLU A 134 -7.48 5.87 25.75
N SER A 135 -6.53 5.39 24.94
CA SER A 135 -5.84 4.10 25.15
C SER A 135 -6.77 2.92 25.50
N PRO A 136 -7.79 2.61 24.69
CA PRO A 136 -8.70 1.51 24.98
C PRO A 136 -7.92 0.20 25.19
N ALA A 137 -8.30 -0.54 26.24
CA ALA A 137 -7.85 -1.90 26.46
C ALA A 137 -8.26 -2.79 25.28
N TYR A 138 -7.40 -3.72 24.89
CA TYR A 138 -7.59 -4.68 23.81
C TYR A 138 -8.78 -5.61 24.02
N GLY A 139 -9.03 -6.06 25.26
CA GLY A 139 -10.18 -6.90 25.58
C GLY A 139 -10.11 -8.32 25.03
N LEU A 140 -8.90 -8.87 24.88
CA LEU A 140 -8.65 -10.24 24.43
C LEU A 140 -8.89 -11.26 25.56
N ALA A 141 -9.67 -12.29 25.29
CA ALA A 141 -9.80 -13.44 26.18
C ALA A 141 -8.57 -14.38 26.08
N ARG A 142 -8.38 -15.24 27.09
CA ARG A 142 -7.29 -16.24 27.10
C ARG A 142 -7.27 -17.13 25.85
N LYS A 143 -8.46 -17.51 25.34
CA LYS A 143 -8.60 -18.27 24.10
C LYS A 143 -8.10 -17.51 22.87
N HIS A 144 -8.34 -16.19 22.80
CA HIS A 144 -7.87 -15.36 21.70
C HIS A 144 -6.35 -15.25 21.72
N LEU A 145 -5.76 -15.04 22.91
CA LEU A 145 -4.31 -14.99 23.09
C LEU A 145 -3.64 -16.31 22.70
N ALA A 146 -4.25 -17.45 23.06
CA ALA A 146 -3.76 -18.76 22.66
C ALA A 146 -3.77 -18.94 21.13
N THR A 147 -4.85 -18.50 20.45
CA THR A 147 -4.91 -18.53 18.98
C THR A 147 -3.87 -17.61 18.34
N ILE A 148 -3.70 -16.37 18.81
CA ILE A 148 -2.66 -15.45 18.32
C ILE A 148 -1.27 -16.08 18.46
N ALA A 149 -0.97 -16.65 19.63
CA ALA A 149 0.31 -17.31 19.88
C ALA A 149 0.52 -18.53 18.96
N ARG A 150 -0.52 -19.35 18.75
CA ARG A 150 -0.48 -20.48 17.80
C ARG A 150 -0.15 -19.99 16.38
N LEU A 151 -0.89 -19.00 15.88
CA LEU A 151 -0.67 -18.46 14.53
C LEU A 151 0.75 -17.90 14.36
N ALA A 152 1.31 -17.27 15.39
CA ALA A 152 2.67 -16.73 15.34
C ALA A 152 3.75 -17.82 15.16
N VAL A 153 3.57 -19.00 15.78
CA VAL A 153 4.55 -20.11 15.71
C VAL A 153 4.29 -21.09 14.57
N GLU A 154 3.06 -21.19 14.09
CA GLU A 154 2.67 -22.14 13.06
C GLU A 154 3.39 -21.86 11.73
N PRO A 155 3.88 -22.89 11.01
CA PRO A 155 4.41 -22.72 9.66
C PRO A 155 3.38 -22.13 8.71
N GLU A 156 3.80 -21.16 7.90
CA GLU A 156 2.91 -20.49 6.93
C GLU A 156 2.24 -21.48 5.95
N SER A 157 2.93 -22.57 5.62
CA SER A 157 2.41 -23.62 4.73
C SER A 157 1.18 -24.35 5.27
N LEU A 158 0.92 -24.33 6.59
CA LEU A 158 -0.25 -24.97 7.17
C LEU A 158 -1.50 -24.08 7.13
N LEU A 159 -1.33 -22.77 6.96
CA LEU A 159 -2.45 -21.84 6.85
C LEU A 159 -3.06 -21.87 5.45
N ASP A 160 -2.27 -22.09 4.40
CA ASP A 160 -2.73 -22.12 3.00
C ASP A 160 -3.78 -21.02 2.68
N ALA A 161 -4.93 -21.37 2.10
CA ALA A 161 -6.03 -20.46 1.79
C ALA A 161 -7.03 -20.23 2.95
N SER A 162 -6.64 -20.49 4.20
CA SER A 162 -7.51 -20.19 5.35
C SER A 162 -7.70 -18.69 5.56
N ARG A 163 -8.85 -18.36 6.13
CA ARG A 163 -9.28 -17.02 6.50
C ARG A 163 -9.06 -16.78 8.00
N ILE A 164 -9.06 -15.53 8.43
CA ILE A 164 -8.93 -15.20 9.86
C ILE A 164 -10.11 -15.77 10.66
N ASP A 165 -11.32 -15.72 10.10
CA ASP A 165 -12.55 -16.29 10.69
C ASP A 165 -12.60 -17.82 10.77
N ASP A 166 -11.68 -18.54 10.11
CA ASP A 166 -11.49 -19.98 10.31
C ASP A 166 -10.75 -20.32 11.62
N HIS A 167 -10.11 -19.33 12.26
CA HIS A 167 -9.23 -19.54 13.42
C HIS A 167 -9.73 -18.88 14.71
N PHE A 168 -10.61 -17.88 14.60
CA PHE A 168 -11.15 -17.14 15.73
C PHE A 168 -12.67 -17.26 15.78
N ASP A 169 -13.22 -17.37 16.98
CA ASP A 169 -14.67 -17.28 17.17
C ASP A 169 -15.15 -15.82 17.16
N GLN A 170 -16.47 -15.64 17.02
CA GLN A 170 -17.13 -14.32 16.88
C GLN A 170 -16.71 -13.30 17.96
N SER A 171 -16.48 -13.74 19.20
CA SER A 171 -16.13 -12.83 20.29
C SER A 171 -14.77 -12.14 20.10
N PHE A 172 -13.88 -12.67 19.26
CA PHE A 172 -12.63 -12.00 18.90
C PHE A 172 -12.88 -10.73 18.08
N PHE A 173 -13.82 -10.81 17.14
CA PHE A 173 -14.14 -9.70 16.23
C PHE A 173 -14.91 -8.56 16.90
N GLU A 174 -15.36 -8.77 18.14
CA GLU A 174 -16.00 -7.75 18.99
C GLU A 174 -15.00 -7.03 19.92
N THR A 175 -13.74 -7.50 19.97
CA THR A 175 -12.70 -6.91 20.82
C THR A 175 -12.22 -5.57 20.28
N ASN A 176 -11.78 -4.69 21.18
CA ASN A 176 -11.11 -3.45 20.78
C ASN A 176 -9.80 -3.74 20.03
N PHE A 177 -9.11 -4.85 20.33
CA PHE A 177 -7.96 -5.30 19.55
C PHE A 177 -8.31 -5.45 18.07
N TRP A 178 -9.37 -6.21 17.76
CA TRP A 178 -9.79 -6.41 16.37
C TRP A 178 -10.23 -5.09 15.73
N VAL A 179 -11.04 -4.28 16.41
CA VAL A 179 -11.46 -2.97 15.88
C VAL A 179 -10.25 -2.09 15.54
N ILE A 180 -9.26 -2.00 16.44
CA ILE A 180 -8.03 -1.24 16.21
C ILE A 180 -7.23 -1.86 15.06
N TRP A 181 -7.08 -3.18 15.03
CA TRP A 181 -6.31 -3.88 14.02
C TRP A 181 -6.91 -3.69 12.62
N ALA A 182 -8.20 -4.00 12.49
CA ALA A 182 -8.98 -3.86 11.27
C ALA A 182 -8.94 -2.43 10.74
N THR A 183 -9.10 -1.42 11.60
CA THR A 183 -9.08 -0.01 11.15
C THR A 183 -7.68 0.59 11.01
N THR A 184 -6.63 -0.05 11.51
CA THR A 184 -5.26 0.38 11.24
C THR A 184 -4.79 -0.17 9.89
N PHE A 185 -5.12 -1.42 9.60
CA PHE A 185 -4.56 -2.15 8.47
C PHE A 185 -5.57 -2.50 7.38
N ALA A 186 -6.85 -2.13 7.54
CA ALA A 186 -7.97 -2.48 6.64
C ALA A 186 -8.24 -4.00 6.49
N PHE A 187 -7.93 -4.80 7.54
CA PHE A 187 -8.27 -6.22 7.56
C PHE A 187 -9.77 -6.45 7.75
N GLN A 188 -10.26 -7.52 7.12
CA GLN A 188 -11.59 -8.07 7.27
C GLN A 188 -11.50 -9.50 7.82
N PRO A 189 -12.56 -10.03 8.48
CA PRO A 189 -12.54 -11.40 9.00
C PRO A 189 -12.26 -12.47 7.93
N TRP A 190 -12.68 -12.21 6.70
CA TRP A 190 -12.50 -13.10 5.54
C TRP A 190 -11.14 -13.00 4.84
N HIS A 191 -10.25 -12.13 5.31
CA HIS A 191 -8.92 -12.00 4.73
C HIS A 191 -8.01 -13.15 5.14
N SER A 192 -6.90 -13.29 4.42
CA SER A 192 -5.91 -14.35 4.56
C SER A 192 -5.34 -14.41 5.98
N ALA A 193 -5.43 -15.59 6.60
CA ALA A 193 -4.75 -15.89 7.85
C ALA A 193 -3.22 -15.78 7.72
N VAL A 194 -2.69 -16.05 6.52
CA VAL A 194 -1.26 -15.89 6.24
C VAL A 194 -0.83 -14.43 6.37
N GLU A 195 -1.55 -13.51 5.73
CA GLU A 195 -1.20 -12.08 5.82
C GLU A 195 -1.40 -11.56 7.24
N PHE A 196 -2.47 -11.96 7.93
CA PHE A 196 -2.67 -11.65 9.35
C PHE A 196 -1.47 -12.11 10.22
N ARG A 197 -1.02 -13.35 10.03
CA ARG A 197 0.17 -13.89 10.70
C ARG A 197 1.42 -13.08 10.37
N ARG A 198 1.67 -12.75 9.10
CA ARG A 198 2.83 -11.95 8.71
C ARG A 198 2.82 -10.58 9.40
N TYR A 199 1.66 -9.93 9.51
CA TYR A 199 1.52 -8.66 10.23
C TYR A 199 1.79 -8.80 11.74
N LEU A 200 1.26 -9.83 12.40
CA LEU A 200 1.53 -10.09 13.83
C LEU A 200 3.04 -10.16 14.10
N LEU A 201 3.79 -10.80 13.20
CA LEU A 201 5.22 -11.01 13.34
C LEU A 201 6.04 -9.79 12.92
N ARG A 202 5.66 -9.12 11.82
CA ARG A 202 6.36 -7.97 11.25
C ARG A 202 6.24 -6.74 12.15
N PHE A 203 5.11 -6.57 12.83
CA PHE A 203 4.81 -5.41 13.67
C PHE A 203 4.70 -5.73 15.17
N ALA A 204 5.22 -6.90 15.61
CA ALA A 204 5.24 -7.27 17.04
C ALA A 204 5.83 -6.17 17.94
N HIS A 205 6.88 -5.49 17.47
CA HIS A 205 7.52 -4.39 18.20
C HIS A 205 6.63 -3.14 18.37
N MET A 206 5.57 -2.99 17.56
CA MET A 206 4.61 -1.89 17.63
C MET A 206 3.38 -2.22 18.49
N THR A 207 3.15 -3.50 18.81
CA THR A 207 1.98 -3.96 19.58
C THR A 207 1.77 -3.16 20.88
N PRO A 208 2.79 -2.83 21.71
CA PRO A 208 2.56 -2.06 22.94
C PRO A 208 1.97 -0.66 22.76
N GLY A 209 2.11 -0.07 21.58
CA GLY A 209 1.67 1.29 21.26
C GLY A 209 0.48 1.34 20.30
N LEU A 210 -0.01 0.19 19.83
CA LEU A 210 -0.97 0.13 18.72
C LEU A 210 -2.31 0.81 19.05
N ASN A 211 -2.76 0.75 20.31
CA ASN A 211 -3.99 1.42 20.75
C ASN A 211 -3.87 2.96 20.83
N ARG A 212 -2.67 3.50 20.61
CA ARG A 212 -2.39 4.94 20.46
C ARG A 212 -1.70 5.29 19.15
N LEU A 213 -1.48 4.31 18.26
CA LEU A 213 -0.70 4.48 17.02
C LEU A 213 0.75 4.94 17.27
N ASP A 214 1.32 4.64 18.44
CA ASP A 214 2.70 5.00 18.74
C ASP A 214 3.65 4.31 17.74
N GLY A 215 4.67 5.02 17.28
CA GLY A 215 5.67 4.50 16.33
C GLY A 215 5.26 4.59 14.86
N ILE A 216 4.01 4.98 14.56
CA ILE A 216 3.60 5.35 13.21
C ILE A 216 4.27 6.66 12.83
N MET A 217 4.84 6.69 11.63
CA MET A 217 5.51 7.84 11.04
C MET A 217 4.70 8.38 9.86
N ARG A 218 4.79 9.70 9.65
CA ARG A 218 4.13 10.44 8.57
C ARG A 218 5.14 11.23 7.73
N THR A 219 4.78 11.51 6.49
CA THR A 219 5.44 12.52 5.66
C THR A 219 4.90 13.92 6.01
N VAL A 220 5.63 14.97 5.63
CA VAL A 220 5.22 16.37 5.87
C VAL A 220 3.91 16.69 5.16
N PHE A 221 3.83 16.34 3.87
CA PHE A 221 2.62 16.42 3.06
C PHE A 221 2.06 15.01 2.80
N ASN A 222 1.05 14.91 1.95
CA ASN A 222 0.62 13.64 1.37
C ASN A 222 1.80 12.92 0.67
N GLN A 223 1.66 11.60 0.45
CA GLN A 223 2.75 10.78 -0.10
C GLN A 223 3.06 11.09 -1.56
N TYR A 224 2.10 11.64 -2.32
CA TYR A 224 2.39 12.10 -3.68
C TYR A 224 3.43 13.23 -3.63
N ASP A 225 3.16 14.28 -2.87
CA ASP A 225 4.03 15.45 -2.78
C ASP A 225 5.36 15.16 -2.05
N SER A 226 5.34 14.33 -1.02
CA SER A 226 6.53 14.09 -0.19
C SER A 226 7.43 12.96 -0.69
N MET A 227 6.94 12.05 -1.54
CA MET A 227 7.70 10.87 -1.99
C MET A 227 7.72 10.77 -3.51
N VAL A 228 6.56 10.80 -4.16
CA VAL A 228 6.45 10.59 -5.62
C VAL A 228 7.05 11.77 -6.38
N VAL A 229 6.71 13.01 -6.02
CA VAL A 229 7.20 14.22 -6.70
C VAL A 229 8.73 14.35 -6.65
N PRO A 230 9.40 14.24 -5.48
CA PRO A 230 10.86 14.28 -5.41
C PRO A 230 11.52 13.17 -6.22
N LEU A 231 11.00 11.94 -6.14
CA LEU A 231 11.54 10.80 -6.87
C LEU A 231 11.37 10.98 -8.39
N LYS A 232 10.19 11.41 -8.84
CA LYS A 232 9.92 11.73 -10.25
C LYS A 232 10.89 12.80 -10.76
N LYS A 233 11.09 13.87 -9.99
CA LYS A 233 12.03 14.95 -10.35
C LYS A 233 13.44 14.41 -10.51
N TRP A 234 13.93 13.65 -9.52
CA TRP A 234 15.27 13.06 -9.53
C TRP A 234 15.50 12.12 -10.73
N LEU A 235 14.49 11.33 -11.10
CA LEU A 235 14.51 10.43 -12.26
C LEU A 235 14.48 11.21 -13.58
N GLY A 236 13.63 12.24 -13.68
CA GLY A 236 13.51 13.09 -14.87
C GLY A 236 14.80 13.85 -15.17
N GLU A 237 15.46 14.40 -14.15
CA GLU A 237 16.78 15.06 -14.27
C GLU A 237 17.89 14.11 -14.78
N ARG A 238 17.68 12.79 -14.66
CA ARG A 238 18.60 11.75 -15.14
C ARG A 238 18.20 11.17 -16.49
N GLY A 239 17.17 11.72 -17.13
CA GLY A 239 16.74 11.36 -18.48
C GLY A 239 15.82 10.15 -18.57
N VAL A 240 15.18 9.72 -17.48
CA VAL A 240 14.18 8.64 -17.54
C VAL A 240 13.00 9.04 -18.42
N ASN A 241 12.59 8.14 -19.32
CA ASN A 241 11.49 8.39 -20.25
C ASN A 241 10.15 7.99 -19.61
N PHE A 242 9.28 8.97 -19.34
CA PHE A 242 7.92 8.70 -18.87
C PHE A 242 6.94 8.67 -20.05
N ARG A 243 6.34 7.51 -20.30
CA ARG A 243 5.32 7.29 -21.34
C ARG A 243 3.94 7.27 -20.69
N HIS A 244 3.34 8.45 -20.58
CA HIS A 244 1.99 8.66 -20.05
C HIS A 244 0.92 8.30 -21.07
N ASN A 245 -0.30 8.02 -20.60
CA ASN A 245 -1.43 7.63 -21.44
C ASN A 245 -1.14 6.39 -22.30
N THR A 246 -0.27 5.50 -21.83
CA THR A 246 0.12 4.28 -22.52
C THR A 246 -0.22 3.06 -21.66
N LYS A 247 -1.32 2.38 -22.01
CA LYS A 247 -1.76 1.13 -21.37
C LYS A 247 -0.97 -0.03 -21.98
N VAL A 248 -0.26 -0.81 -21.17
CA VAL A 248 0.29 -2.11 -21.62
C VAL A 248 -0.79 -3.16 -21.40
N VAL A 249 -1.22 -3.82 -22.48
CA VAL A 249 -2.37 -4.74 -22.47
C VAL A 249 -1.94 -6.21 -22.45
N ASP A 250 -0.76 -6.52 -22.99
CA ASP A 250 -0.19 -7.87 -23.02
C ASP A 250 1.33 -7.82 -23.25
N LEU A 251 1.98 -8.98 -23.11
CA LEU A 251 3.40 -9.19 -23.42
C LEU A 251 3.54 -10.31 -24.46
N HIS A 252 4.43 -10.12 -25.41
CA HIS A 252 4.84 -11.18 -26.32
C HIS A 252 6.05 -11.92 -25.76
N PHE A 253 6.12 -13.22 -25.99
CA PHE A 253 7.14 -14.08 -25.40
C PHE A 253 7.88 -14.87 -26.48
N ASP A 254 9.19 -15.03 -26.30
CA ASP A 254 10.01 -16.05 -26.96
C ASP A 254 10.29 -17.15 -25.93
N GLU A 255 9.60 -18.28 -26.09
CA GLU A 255 9.70 -19.45 -25.21
C GLU A 255 10.42 -20.63 -25.90
N THR A 256 11.20 -20.35 -26.96
CA THR A 256 11.91 -21.39 -27.72
C THR A 256 12.97 -22.12 -26.89
N ASP A 257 13.62 -21.42 -25.95
CA ASP A 257 14.56 -21.99 -24.98
C ASP A 257 13.88 -22.12 -23.60
N PRO A 258 13.61 -23.33 -23.10
CA PRO A 258 12.99 -23.54 -21.79
C PRO A 258 13.78 -22.95 -20.61
N GLU A 259 15.09 -22.81 -20.74
CA GLU A 259 16.00 -22.31 -19.69
C GLU A 259 16.29 -20.80 -19.82
N ALA A 260 15.86 -20.17 -20.91
CA ALA A 260 16.11 -18.77 -21.22
C ALA A 260 14.94 -18.09 -21.92
N ARG A 261 13.72 -18.30 -21.41
CA ARG A 261 12.51 -17.64 -21.92
C ARG A 261 12.62 -16.14 -21.71
N CYS A 262 12.13 -15.37 -22.66
CA CYS A 262 12.19 -13.92 -22.58
C CYS A 262 10.92 -13.25 -23.12
N VAL A 263 10.69 -12.03 -22.65
CA VAL A 263 9.74 -11.12 -23.27
C VAL A 263 10.36 -10.58 -24.55
N SER A 264 9.62 -10.66 -25.65
CA SER A 264 10.04 -10.22 -26.99
C SER A 264 9.27 -8.97 -27.47
N GLY A 265 8.21 -8.57 -26.77
CA GLY A 265 7.48 -7.35 -27.08
C GLY A 265 6.49 -6.92 -26.00
N LEU A 266 6.20 -5.62 -25.94
CA LEU A 266 5.12 -5.04 -25.13
C LEU A 266 3.97 -4.63 -26.05
N ALA A 267 2.79 -5.21 -25.88
CA ALA A 267 1.59 -4.75 -26.57
C ALA A 267 1.01 -3.55 -25.81
N CYS A 268 1.00 -2.39 -26.45
CA CYS A 268 0.60 -1.12 -25.87
C CYS A 268 -0.59 -0.52 -26.60
N GLU A 269 -1.41 0.23 -25.87
CA GLU A 269 -2.50 1.04 -26.39
C GLU A 269 -2.32 2.49 -25.94
N THR A 270 -2.43 3.44 -26.87
CA THR A 270 -2.32 4.89 -26.60
C THR A 270 -3.37 5.61 -27.43
N GLY A 271 -4.34 6.25 -26.78
CA GLY A 271 -5.45 6.92 -27.47
C GLY A 271 -6.26 6.00 -28.39
N GLY A 272 -6.45 4.72 -28.00
CA GLY A 272 -7.14 3.70 -28.80
C GLY A 272 -6.27 3.06 -29.90
N ILE A 273 -5.04 3.54 -30.11
CA ILE A 273 -4.13 2.99 -31.13
C ILE A 273 -3.28 1.89 -30.49
N LYS A 274 -3.38 0.68 -31.04
CA LYS A 274 -2.55 -0.45 -30.66
C LYS A 274 -1.17 -0.38 -31.33
N SER A 275 -0.13 -0.65 -30.55
CA SER A 275 1.26 -0.68 -30.99
C SER A 275 2.03 -1.77 -30.25
N VAL A 276 3.17 -2.17 -30.80
CA VAL A 276 4.06 -3.13 -30.14
C VAL A 276 5.44 -2.50 -30.00
N VAL A 277 5.96 -2.45 -28.77
CA VAL A 277 7.34 -2.09 -28.51
C VAL A 277 8.18 -3.37 -28.53
N PRO A 278 9.09 -3.55 -29.51
CA PRO A 278 9.94 -4.74 -29.53
C PRO A 278 10.90 -4.73 -28.33
N VAL A 279 11.07 -5.89 -27.71
CA VAL A 279 11.98 -6.11 -26.57
C VAL A 279 13.09 -7.05 -27.04
N GLN A 280 14.33 -6.59 -26.96
CA GLN A 280 15.50 -7.38 -27.31
C GLN A 280 15.87 -8.35 -26.18
N ARG A 281 16.68 -9.37 -26.48
CA ARG A 281 17.08 -10.37 -25.47
C ARG A 281 17.88 -9.79 -24.29
N ASN A 282 18.59 -8.69 -24.51
CA ASN A 282 19.34 -7.96 -23.50
C ASN A 282 18.51 -6.85 -22.81
N ASP A 283 17.30 -6.55 -23.29
CA ASP A 283 16.40 -5.62 -22.64
C ASP A 283 15.73 -6.29 -21.44
N VAL A 284 15.40 -5.53 -20.40
CA VAL A 284 14.75 -6.01 -19.18
C VAL A 284 13.35 -5.42 -19.04
N VAL A 285 12.39 -6.25 -18.66
CA VAL A 285 11.00 -5.87 -18.42
C VAL A 285 10.64 -6.10 -16.95
N LEU A 286 10.19 -5.05 -16.27
CA LEU A 286 9.64 -5.13 -14.92
C LEU A 286 8.15 -4.77 -14.95
N VAL A 287 7.30 -5.63 -14.42
CA VAL A 287 5.84 -5.44 -14.46
C VAL A 287 5.27 -5.31 -13.07
N THR A 288 4.55 -4.22 -12.82
CA THR A 288 3.73 -4.09 -11.61
C THR A 288 2.44 -4.88 -11.81
N LEU A 289 2.30 -6.01 -11.10
CA LEU A 289 1.13 -6.89 -11.20
C LEU A 289 -0.04 -6.37 -10.38
N GLY A 290 -1.24 -6.35 -10.97
CA GLY A 290 -2.46 -5.92 -10.29
C GLY A 290 -2.41 -4.48 -9.79
N SER A 291 -3.55 -3.96 -9.33
CA SER A 291 -3.58 -2.65 -8.68
C SER A 291 -4.76 -2.53 -7.75
N MET A 292 -4.46 -2.20 -6.50
CA MET A 292 -5.45 -1.94 -5.47
C MET A 292 -6.29 -0.68 -5.73
N THR A 293 -5.81 0.21 -6.61
CA THR A 293 -6.52 1.43 -7.02
C THR A 293 -7.02 1.39 -8.47
N ALA A 294 -6.92 0.25 -9.15
CA ALA A 294 -7.57 0.07 -10.45
C ALA A 294 -9.09 0.24 -10.30
N SER A 295 -9.73 0.78 -11.33
CA SER A 295 -11.19 1.00 -11.37
C SER A 295 -11.75 1.78 -10.16
N SER A 296 -10.94 2.66 -9.56
CA SER A 296 -11.42 3.59 -8.55
C SER A 296 -12.38 4.59 -9.20
N SER A 297 -13.50 4.88 -8.54
CA SER A 297 -14.46 5.86 -9.02
C SER A 297 -14.74 6.93 -7.97
N PHE A 298 -15.02 8.14 -8.44
CA PHE A 298 -15.22 9.31 -7.60
C PHE A 298 -16.67 9.79 -7.67
N GLY A 299 -17.23 10.11 -6.50
CA GLY A 299 -18.44 10.90 -6.40
C GLY A 299 -18.12 12.39 -6.27
N THR A 300 -19.08 13.14 -5.75
CA THR A 300 -18.95 14.55 -5.35
C THR A 300 -19.73 14.76 -4.06
N THR A 301 -19.74 15.98 -3.54
CA THR A 301 -20.59 16.35 -2.40
C THR A 301 -22.05 15.95 -2.61
N CYS A 302 -22.56 16.02 -3.85
CA CYS A 302 -23.96 15.77 -4.19
C CYS A 302 -24.19 14.55 -5.09
N ARG A 303 -23.16 13.76 -5.40
CA ARG A 303 -23.27 12.59 -6.28
C ARG A 303 -22.50 11.41 -5.70
N ARG A 304 -23.13 10.23 -5.65
CA ARG A 304 -22.44 9.00 -5.23
C ARG A 304 -21.38 8.56 -6.26
N PRO A 305 -20.30 7.88 -5.84
CA PRO A 305 -19.43 7.17 -6.78
C PRO A 305 -20.21 6.03 -7.45
N LYS A 306 -19.85 5.69 -8.69
CA LYS A 306 -20.44 4.55 -9.41
C LYS A 306 -19.43 3.43 -9.49
N LEU A 307 -19.81 2.22 -9.08
CA LEU A 307 -18.95 1.06 -9.29
C LEU A 307 -18.93 0.71 -10.77
N GLU A 308 -17.84 1.06 -11.46
CA GLU A 308 -17.63 0.75 -12.86
C GLU A 308 -16.56 -0.34 -12.96
N LEU A 309 -17.01 -1.59 -12.84
CA LEU A 309 -16.19 -2.74 -13.18
C LEU A 309 -16.21 -2.87 -14.71
N HIS A 310 -15.30 -2.17 -15.38
CA HIS A 310 -15.06 -2.45 -16.79
C HIS A 310 -14.55 -3.89 -16.91
N GLU A 311 -15.17 -4.68 -17.80
CA GLU A 311 -14.52 -5.89 -18.31
C GLU A 311 -13.14 -5.47 -18.84
N GLY A 312 -12.06 -6.07 -18.31
CA GLY A 312 -10.69 -5.67 -18.68
C GLY A 312 -10.09 -4.49 -17.87
N SER A 313 -10.31 -4.43 -16.55
CA SER A 313 -9.64 -3.43 -15.70
C SER A 313 -8.11 -3.52 -15.83
N GLY A 314 -7.48 -2.44 -16.32
CA GLY A 314 -6.19 -2.50 -17.02
C GLY A 314 -5.10 -3.35 -16.38
N ALA A 315 -4.70 -3.06 -15.14
CA ALA A 315 -3.64 -3.80 -14.46
C ALA A 315 -3.99 -5.28 -14.16
N TRP A 316 -5.27 -5.59 -13.94
CA TRP A 316 -5.75 -6.95 -13.69
C TRP A 316 -5.91 -7.75 -14.98
N GLU A 317 -6.38 -7.11 -16.05
CA GLU A 317 -6.46 -7.67 -17.39
C GLU A 317 -5.07 -8.04 -17.90
N LEU A 318 -4.09 -7.13 -17.79
CA LEU A 318 -2.71 -7.42 -18.14
C LEU A 318 -2.20 -8.66 -17.41
N TRP A 319 -2.45 -8.76 -16.10
CA TRP A 319 -2.01 -9.94 -15.33
C TRP A 319 -2.72 -11.22 -15.78
N LYS A 320 -4.04 -11.19 -16.02
CA LYS A 320 -4.79 -12.33 -16.56
C LYS A 320 -4.24 -12.78 -17.91
N ASN A 321 -3.95 -11.85 -18.81
CA ASN A 321 -3.43 -12.13 -20.15
C ASN A 321 -2.08 -12.83 -20.08
N ILE A 322 -1.12 -12.28 -19.33
CA ILE A 322 0.23 -12.85 -19.26
C ILE A 322 0.25 -14.19 -18.49
N ALA A 323 -0.62 -14.35 -17.49
CA ALA A 323 -0.70 -15.58 -16.69
C ALA A 323 -1.41 -16.73 -17.43
N ALA A 324 -2.18 -16.44 -18.48
CA ALA A 324 -2.85 -17.45 -19.28
C ALA A 324 -1.84 -18.47 -19.85
N GLY A 325 -2.02 -19.75 -19.50
CA GLY A 325 -1.10 -20.82 -19.88
C GLY A 325 0.25 -20.84 -19.13
N ARG A 326 0.47 -19.92 -18.17
CA ARG A 326 1.74 -19.76 -17.43
C ARG A 326 1.49 -19.77 -15.91
N PRO A 327 1.28 -20.93 -15.29
CA PRO A 327 0.96 -21.00 -13.85
C PRO A 327 2.04 -20.39 -12.94
N LYS A 328 3.30 -20.34 -13.39
CA LYS A 328 4.40 -19.66 -12.66
C LYS A 328 4.23 -18.14 -12.56
N PHE A 329 3.30 -17.54 -13.31
CA PHE A 329 2.97 -16.11 -13.26
C PHE A 329 1.87 -15.80 -12.24
N GLY A 330 1.42 -16.81 -11.49
CA GLY A 330 0.44 -16.66 -10.43
C GLY A 330 -1.00 -16.79 -10.90
N ASN A 331 -1.92 -16.53 -9.99
CA ASN A 331 -3.36 -16.66 -10.17
C ASN A 331 -4.04 -15.31 -9.88
N PRO A 332 -4.19 -14.44 -10.90
CA PRO A 332 -4.83 -13.14 -10.71
C PRO A 332 -6.28 -13.24 -10.23
N SER A 333 -7.01 -14.31 -10.57
CA SER A 333 -8.41 -14.49 -10.18
C SER A 333 -8.62 -14.54 -8.67
N THR A 334 -7.64 -15.07 -7.91
CA THR A 334 -7.66 -15.03 -6.43
C THR A 334 -7.83 -13.61 -5.90
N PHE A 335 -7.32 -12.61 -6.62
CA PHE A 335 -7.29 -11.22 -6.15
C PHE A 335 -8.24 -10.29 -6.92
N ALA A 336 -8.53 -10.60 -8.18
CA ALA A 336 -9.29 -9.74 -9.09
C ALA A 336 -10.80 -10.03 -9.12
N ASP A 337 -11.22 -11.26 -8.80
CA ASP A 337 -12.61 -11.69 -9.06
C ASP A 337 -13.52 -11.58 -7.81
N HIS A 338 -12.97 -11.07 -6.71
CA HIS A 338 -13.59 -11.01 -5.38
C HIS A 338 -13.82 -9.56 -4.91
N VAL A 339 -14.45 -8.73 -5.76
CA VAL A 339 -14.67 -7.29 -5.50
C VAL A 339 -15.46 -7.05 -4.21
N ASN A 340 -16.49 -7.85 -3.93
CA ASN A 340 -17.28 -7.69 -2.70
C ASN A 340 -16.47 -7.93 -1.42
N GLU A 341 -15.38 -8.71 -1.50
CA GLU A 341 -14.50 -9.02 -0.38
C GLU A 341 -13.29 -8.07 -0.29
N SER A 342 -13.07 -7.23 -1.31
CA SER A 342 -11.89 -6.36 -1.42
C SER A 342 -12.19 -4.87 -1.58
N LYS A 343 -13.47 -4.49 -1.72
CA LYS A 343 -13.88 -3.09 -1.86
C LYS A 343 -14.06 -2.40 -0.51
N TRP A 344 -13.67 -1.13 -0.46
CA TRP A 344 -14.15 -0.19 0.56
C TRP A 344 -14.16 1.23 -0.02
N LEU A 345 -14.70 2.18 0.75
CA LEU A 345 -14.92 3.56 0.31
C LEU A 345 -14.14 4.51 1.21
N SER A 346 -13.36 5.38 0.59
CA SER A 346 -12.73 6.52 1.24
C SER A 346 -13.44 7.81 0.88
N PHE A 347 -13.15 8.90 1.58
CA PHE A 347 -13.58 10.23 1.21
C PHE A 347 -12.55 11.26 1.66
N THR A 348 -12.42 12.34 0.89
CA THR A 348 -11.61 13.50 1.26
C THR A 348 -12.53 14.70 1.39
N ALA A 349 -12.44 15.43 2.49
CA ALA A 349 -13.24 16.61 2.74
C ALA A 349 -12.34 17.83 2.85
N THR A 350 -12.66 18.83 2.03
CA THR A 350 -12.02 20.15 1.99
C THR A 350 -12.97 21.16 2.60
N LEU A 351 -12.49 21.94 3.57
CA LEU A 351 -13.25 22.88 4.37
C LEU A 351 -12.59 24.25 4.29
N HIS A 352 -13.40 25.31 4.21
CA HIS A 352 -12.98 26.71 4.29
C HIS A 352 -13.37 27.33 5.65
N ASP A 353 -14.13 26.60 6.45
CA ASP A 353 -14.54 26.97 7.80
C ASP A 353 -13.83 26.11 8.88
N PRO A 354 -13.23 26.72 9.91
CA PRO A 354 -12.46 25.97 10.91
C PRO A 354 -13.31 25.18 11.92
N THR A 355 -14.64 25.36 11.95
CA THR A 355 -15.54 24.81 12.97
C THR A 355 -15.35 23.30 13.14
N PHE A 356 -15.28 22.54 12.05
CA PHE A 356 -15.12 21.07 12.15
C PHE A 356 -13.79 20.69 12.82
N PHE A 357 -12.68 21.31 12.41
CA PHE A 357 -11.37 21.01 13.00
C PHE A 357 -11.28 21.43 14.46
N GLU A 358 -11.90 22.55 14.84
CA GLU A 358 -11.98 22.97 16.24
C GLU A 358 -12.77 21.98 17.10
N LEU A 359 -13.90 21.49 16.60
CA LEU A 359 -14.70 20.46 17.27
C LEU A 359 -13.90 19.18 17.48
N ILE A 360 -13.23 18.67 16.44
CA ILE A 360 -12.41 17.46 16.56
C ILE A 360 -11.23 17.67 17.50
N ARG A 361 -10.54 18.82 17.42
CA ARG A 361 -9.45 19.16 18.34
C ARG A 361 -9.93 19.19 19.78
N ASN A 362 -11.10 19.78 20.05
CA ASN A 362 -11.67 19.87 21.40
C ASN A 362 -12.11 18.48 21.92
N LEU A 363 -12.76 17.68 21.07
CA LEU A 363 -13.17 16.31 21.39
C LEU A 363 -11.95 15.43 21.70
N THR A 364 -10.92 15.52 20.87
CA THR A 364 -9.80 14.56 20.93
C THR A 364 -8.64 14.99 21.81
N GLY A 365 -8.42 16.30 21.95
CA GLY A 365 -7.21 16.84 22.57
C GLY A 365 -5.94 16.65 21.73
N ASN A 366 -6.06 16.19 20.49
CA ASN A 366 -4.97 16.10 19.53
C ASN A 366 -4.96 17.32 18.61
N VAL A 367 -3.76 17.85 18.33
CA VAL A 367 -3.58 18.78 17.22
C VAL A 367 -3.64 17.97 15.92
N PRO A 368 -4.23 18.51 14.82
CA PRO A 368 -4.17 17.86 13.52
C PRO A 368 -2.75 17.42 13.15
N GLY A 369 -2.60 16.16 12.76
CA GLY A 369 -1.33 15.50 12.50
C GLY A 369 -0.80 14.59 13.63
N GLU A 370 -1.18 14.82 14.89
CA GLU A 370 -0.67 14.04 16.03
C GLU A 370 -1.50 12.79 16.32
N GLY A 371 -2.82 12.86 16.14
CA GLY A 371 -3.75 11.85 16.66
C GLY A 371 -3.90 10.58 15.82
N GLY A 372 -3.41 10.58 14.57
CA GLY A 372 -3.64 9.50 13.62
C GLY A 372 -5.13 9.30 13.30
N LEU A 373 -5.57 8.04 13.19
CA LEU A 373 -6.97 7.73 12.89
C LEU A 373 -7.85 7.66 14.13
N ILE A 374 -9.07 8.20 14.00
CA ILE A 374 -10.15 8.16 14.98
C ILE A 374 -11.21 7.22 14.43
N THR A 375 -11.52 6.14 15.14
CA THR A 375 -12.50 5.15 14.70
C THR A 375 -13.80 5.26 15.47
N PHE A 376 -14.91 5.31 14.75
CA PHE A 376 -16.26 5.21 15.31
C PHE A 376 -16.62 3.73 15.45
N SER A 377 -16.30 3.12 16.58
CA SER A 377 -16.38 1.66 16.75
C SER A 377 -17.81 1.10 16.75
N GLU A 378 -18.81 1.97 16.91
CA GLU A 378 -20.24 1.62 16.86
C GLU A 378 -20.89 1.98 15.52
N SER A 379 -20.09 2.44 14.55
CA SER A 379 -20.55 2.70 13.20
C SER A 379 -20.84 1.40 12.47
N ASN A 380 -22.01 1.32 11.85
CA ASN A 380 -22.39 0.22 10.97
C ASN A 380 -21.44 0.10 9.76
N TRP A 381 -20.84 1.21 9.35
CA TRP A 381 -19.83 1.27 8.28
C TRP A 381 -18.42 0.93 8.77
N LEU A 382 -18.21 0.82 10.09
CA LEU A 382 -16.90 0.81 10.73
C LEU A 382 -16.02 1.97 10.21
N ALA A 383 -16.58 3.18 10.33
CA ALA A 383 -15.97 4.39 9.79
C ALA A 383 -14.80 4.90 10.64
N SER A 384 -13.82 5.53 9.99
CA SER A 384 -12.72 6.24 10.64
C SER A 384 -12.37 7.52 9.89
N ILE A 385 -11.91 8.54 10.62
CA ILE A 385 -11.38 9.80 10.06
C ILE A 385 -9.96 10.06 10.53
N VAL A 386 -9.21 10.82 9.74
CA VAL A 386 -7.83 11.26 9.99
C VAL A 386 -7.74 12.73 9.65
N LEU A 387 -7.30 13.54 10.61
CA LEU A 387 -6.97 14.94 10.39
C LEU A 387 -5.44 15.04 10.29
N PRO A 388 -4.85 15.02 9.08
CA PRO A 388 -3.41 15.16 8.93
C PRO A 388 -2.94 16.55 9.34
N HIS A 389 -1.62 16.71 9.47
CA HIS A 389 -1.02 18.02 9.61
C HIS A 389 -1.45 18.94 8.46
N GLN A 390 -1.73 20.21 8.77
CA GLN A 390 -2.14 21.23 7.80
C GLN A 390 -0.99 22.24 7.58
N PRO A 391 -0.67 22.61 6.34
CA PRO A 391 -1.23 22.10 5.09
C PRO A 391 -0.83 20.65 4.81
N HIS A 392 -1.72 19.88 4.20
CA HIS A 392 -1.47 18.50 3.78
C HIS A 392 -1.06 18.39 2.30
N PHE A 393 -1.36 19.41 1.49
CA PHE A 393 -0.92 19.54 0.10
C PHE A 393 0.02 20.72 -0.06
N VAL A 394 0.99 20.59 -0.97
CA VAL A 394 1.82 21.73 -1.36
C VAL A 394 0.96 22.79 -2.03
N GLY A 395 1.01 24.03 -1.52
CA GLY A 395 0.21 25.14 -2.03
C GLY A 395 -1.21 25.23 -1.49
N GLN A 396 -1.59 24.38 -0.53
CA GLN A 396 -2.87 24.51 0.17
C GLN A 396 -2.95 25.86 0.92
N PRO A 397 -4.02 26.66 0.73
CA PRO A 397 -4.21 27.91 1.45
C PRO A 397 -4.26 27.72 2.97
N ARG A 398 -3.88 28.76 3.73
CA ARG A 398 -3.78 28.68 5.21
C ARG A 398 -5.14 28.55 5.91
N ASP A 399 -6.17 29.08 5.28
CA ASP A 399 -7.57 29.07 5.69
C ASP A 399 -8.35 27.84 5.20
N VAL A 400 -7.74 27.02 4.34
CA VAL A 400 -8.34 25.77 3.86
C VAL A 400 -7.81 24.60 4.68
N GLN A 401 -8.69 23.70 5.09
CA GLN A 401 -8.35 22.51 5.85
C GLN A 401 -8.84 21.25 5.15
N VAL A 402 -8.03 20.19 5.20
CA VAL A 402 -8.35 18.91 4.55
C VAL A 402 -8.25 17.76 5.53
N PHE A 403 -9.29 16.94 5.60
CA PHE A 403 -9.25 15.67 6.32
C PHE A 403 -9.68 14.52 5.41
N TRP A 404 -9.29 13.31 5.81
CA TRP A 404 -9.57 12.09 5.08
C TRP A 404 -10.33 11.12 5.98
N GLY A 405 -11.20 10.32 5.40
CA GLY A 405 -11.89 9.26 6.13
C GLY A 405 -12.25 8.09 5.23
N TYR A 406 -12.77 7.05 5.85
CA TYR A 406 -13.20 5.85 5.15
C TYR A 406 -14.13 4.98 6.00
N GLY A 407 -14.79 4.02 5.35
CA GLY A 407 -15.54 2.96 6.03
C GLY A 407 -15.25 1.59 5.41
N LEU A 408 -15.14 0.58 6.26
CA LEU A 408 -14.81 -0.80 5.86
C LEU A 408 -16.03 -1.61 5.42
N PHE A 409 -17.23 -1.25 5.87
CA PHE A 409 -18.48 -1.94 5.52
C PHE A 409 -19.36 -1.05 4.65
N VAL A 410 -19.15 -1.12 3.35
CA VAL A 410 -19.77 -0.17 2.41
C VAL A 410 -21.17 -0.54 1.95
N ASP A 411 -21.56 -1.80 2.13
CA ASP A 411 -22.87 -2.33 1.70
C ASP A 411 -23.92 -2.33 2.84
N ARG A 412 -23.61 -1.76 4.01
CA ARG A 412 -24.50 -1.71 5.18
C ARG A 412 -25.15 -0.34 5.35
N PRO A 413 -26.42 -0.25 5.78
CA PRO A 413 -27.04 1.04 6.11
C PRO A 413 -26.29 1.72 7.26
N GLY A 414 -26.16 3.05 7.18
CA GLY A 414 -25.59 3.86 8.27
C GLY A 414 -26.50 3.91 9.50
N ASN A 415 -25.98 4.50 10.56
CA ASN A 415 -26.67 4.75 11.82
C ASN A 415 -27.55 6.01 11.78
N TYR A 416 -27.14 7.03 11.02
CA TYR A 416 -27.83 8.32 10.90
C TYR A 416 -28.30 8.59 9.47
N VAL A 417 -27.64 7.98 8.49
CA VAL A 417 -28.09 7.91 7.10
C VAL A 417 -28.46 6.47 6.77
N GLU A 418 -29.76 6.21 6.58
CA GLU A 418 -30.32 4.87 6.30
C GLU A 418 -30.04 4.37 4.87
N LYS A 419 -28.80 4.49 4.40
CA LYS A 419 -28.31 4.03 3.10
C LYS A 419 -26.99 3.30 3.24
N ALA A 420 -26.74 2.38 2.32
CA ALA A 420 -25.42 1.77 2.19
C ALA A 420 -24.38 2.87 1.89
N MET A 421 -23.21 2.83 2.55
CA MET A 421 -22.17 3.86 2.34
C MET A 421 -21.80 4.03 0.87
N ALA A 422 -21.77 2.93 0.09
CA ALA A 422 -21.50 2.96 -1.35
C ALA A 422 -22.56 3.71 -2.17
N GLU A 423 -23.75 3.91 -1.62
CA GLU A 423 -24.86 4.62 -2.24
C GLU A 423 -24.96 6.09 -1.80
N CYS A 424 -24.15 6.50 -0.83
CA CYS A 424 -24.16 7.84 -0.27
C CYS A 424 -23.39 8.84 -1.14
N THR A 425 -23.87 10.07 -1.15
CA THR A 425 -23.12 11.25 -1.62
C THR A 425 -22.08 11.69 -0.59
N GLY A 426 -21.16 12.58 -0.95
CA GLY A 426 -20.20 13.15 0.01
C GLY A 426 -20.87 13.86 1.19
N ARG A 427 -21.97 14.59 0.94
CA ARG A 427 -22.76 15.26 1.98
C ARG A 427 -23.35 14.27 2.97
N GLU A 428 -23.89 13.16 2.47
CA GLU A 428 -24.50 12.12 3.31
C GLU A 428 -23.47 11.36 4.15
N ILE A 429 -22.29 11.10 3.58
CA ILE A 429 -21.17 10.54 4.35
C ILE A 429 -20.79 11.50 5.47
N LEU A 430 -20.69 12.80 5.20
CA LEU A 430 -20.36 13.79 6.23
C LEU A 430 -21.46 13.89 7.30
N THR A 431 -22.73 13.81 6.92
CA THR A 431 -23.86 13.74 7.87
C THR A 431 -23.73 12.56 8.83
N GLU A 432 -23.37 11.37 8.33
CA GLU A 432 -23.13 10.20 9.19
C GLU A 432 -22.00 10.45 10.20
N ILE A 433 -20.89 11.03 9.74
CA ILE A 433 -19.74 11.33 10.61
C ILE A 433 -20.13 12.35 11.69
N LEU A 434 -20.88 13.40 11.34
CA LEU A 434 -21.38 14.40 12.29
C LEU A 434 -22.35 13.78 13.31
N GLY A 435 -23.17 12.82 12.88
CA GLY A 435 -24.05 12.05 13.76
C GLY A 435 -23.27 11.28 14.83
N HIS A 436 -22.23 10.55 14.43
CA HIS A 436 -21.34 9.83 15.37
C HIS A 436 -20.58 10.75 16.33
N LEU A 437 -20.32 11.99 15.90
CA LEU A 437 -19.69 13.03 16.72
C LEU A 437 -20.70 13.76 17.64
N ARG A 438 -22.00 13.48 17.51
CA ARG A 438 -23.09 14.18 18.23
C ARG A 438 -23.08 15.71 17.99
N VAL A 439 -22.79 16.12 16.76
CA VAL A 439 -22.78 17.53 16.35
C VAL A 439 -24.14 17.91 15.76
N GLU A 440 -24.88 18.78 16.45
CA GLU A 440 -26.21 19.24 16.01
C GLU A 440 -26.19 20.73 15.60
N GLU A 441 -25.80 21.62 16.52
CA GLU A 441 -25.92 23.08 16.33
C GLU A 441 -25.15 23.61 15.10
N SER A 442 -23.95 23.09 14.86
CA SER A 442 -23.07 23.54 13.77
C SER A 442 -23.09 22.62 12.54
N ALA A 443 -23.93 21.58 12.53
CA ALA A 443 -23.95 20.59 11.46
C ALA A 443 -24.28 21.21 10.10
N ALA A 444 -25.30 22.07 10.02
CA ALA A 444 -25.68 22.73 8.77
C ALA A 444 -24.53 23.58 8.19
N ARG A 445 -23.87 24.38 9.05
CA ARG A 445 -22.72 25.21 8.67
C ARG A 445 -21.57 24.37 8.10
N ILE A 446 -21.23 23.26 8.76
CA ILE A 446 -20.15 22.37 8.30
C ILE A 446 -20.53 21.71 6.97
N LEU A 447 -21.77 21.25 6.83
CA LEU A 447 -22.23 20.59 5.61
C LEU A 447 -22.27 21.56 4.42
N ASP A 448 -22.65 22.82 4.64
CA ASP A 448 -22.72 23.85 3.59
C ASP A 448 -21.34 24.32 3.13
N ASP A 449 -20.35 24.32 4.02
CA ASP A 449 -18.94 24.65 3.70
C ASP A 449 -18.19 23.52 2.99
N ALA A 450 -18.47 22.26 3.34
CA ALA A 450 -17.64 21.13 2.98
C ALA A 450 -17.75 20.72 1.50
N ILE A 451 -16.59 20.61 0.84
CA ILE A 451 -16.44 19.85 -0.41
C ILE A 451 -15.98 18.43 -0.03
N CYS A 452 -16.88 17.46 -0.10
CA CYS A 452 -16.62 16.07 0.28
C CYS A 452 -16.64 15.16 -0.96
N ILE A 453 -15.50 14.58 -1.30
CA ILE A 453 -15.33 13.73 -2.49
C ILE A 453 -15.16 12.27 -2.03
N PRO A 454 -16.19 11.43 -2.15
CA PRO A 454 -16.06 10.01 -1.91
C PRO A 454 -15.35 9.30 -3.07
N CYS A 455 -14.56 8.29 -2.75
CA CYS A 455 -13.88 7.42 -3.69
C CYS A 455 -14.13 5.95 -3.34
N LEU A 456 -14.87 5.26 -4.21
CA LEU A 456 -15.09 3.83 -4.12
C LEU A 456 -13.97 3.10 -4.85
N MET A 457 -13.33 2.14 -4.17
CA MET A 457 -12.21 1.40 -4.73
C MET A 457 -12.54 -0.09 -4.67
N PRO A 458 -12.66 -0.79 -5.81
CA PRO A 458 -13.12 -2.18 -5.84
C PRO A 458 -12.08 -3.20 -5.36
N TYR A 459 -10.80 -2.89 -5.48
CA TYR A 459 -9.70 -3.84 -5.25
C TYR A 459 -8.79 -3.42 -4.09
N ILE A 460 -9.21 -2.47 -3.28
CA ILE A 460 -8.32 -1.78 -2.35
C ILE A 460 -7.75 -2.69 -1.25
N THR A 461 -8.41 -3.79 -0.88
CA THR A 461 -7.85 -4.83 0.01
C THR A 461 -7.62 -6.18 -0.70
N SER A 462 -7.55 -6.18 -2.04
CA SER A 462 -7.38 -7.41 -2.83
C SER A 462 -6.13 -8.21 -2.45
N GLN A 463 -5.03 -7.56 -2.08
CA GLN A 463 -3.80 -8.22 -1.61
C GLN A 463 -3.97 -9.03 -0.31
N PHE A 464 -5.04 -8.80 0.45
CA PHE A 464 -5.35 -9.52 1.67
C PHE A 464 -6.31 -10.69 1.45
N LEU A 465 -6.83 -10.89 0.24
CA LEU A 465 -7.72 -12.02 -0.03
C LEU A 465 -7.01 -13.35 0.25
N ALA A 466 -7.79 -14.33 0.72
CA ALA A 466 -7.30 -15.66 1.02
C ALA A 466 -6.62 -16.26 -0.23
N ARG A 467 -5.40 -16.75 -0.07
CA ARG A 467 -4.53 -17.12 -1.18
C ARG A 467 -3.72 -18.37 -0.84
N ARG A 468 -3.35 -19.14 -1.85
CA ARG A 468 -2.45 -20.29 -1.75
C ARG A 468 -1.03 -19.93 -2.11
N ARG A 469 -0.09 -20.80 -1.71
CA ARG A 469 1.28 -20.74 -2.25
C ARG A 469 1.23 -20.89 -3.77
N GLY A 470 1.82 -19.94 -4.48
CA GLY A 470 1.85 -19.91 -5.94
C GLY A 470 0.81 -18.98 -6.57
N ASP A 471 -0.20 -18.49 -5.83
CA ASP A 471 -1.14 -17.49 -6.36
C ASP A 471 -0.43 -16.16 -6.67
N ARG A 472 0.62 -15.83 -5.92
CA ARG A 472 1.58 -14.77 -6.27
C ARG A 472 2.81 -15.38 -6.93
N PRO A 473 3.27 -14.86 -8.09
CA PRO A 473 4.50 -15.33 -8.70
C PRO A 473 5.72 -14.88 -7.91
N GLN A 474 6.83 -15.59 -8.09
CA GLN A 474 8.13 -15.09 -7.63
C GLN A 474 8.49 -13.80 -8.37
N ILE A 475 9.29 -12.93 -7.73
CA ILE A 475 9.81 -11.70 -8.35
C ILE A 475 10.43 -11.99 -9.72
N ILE A 476 11.25 -13.04 -9.82
CA ILE A 476 11.74 -13.55 -11.10
C ILE A 476 11.20 -14.97 -11.23
N PRO A 477 10.25 -15.21 -12.15
CA PRO A 477 9.76 -16.55 -12.43
C PRO A 477 10.90 -17.45 -12.93
N GLU A 478 10.92 -18.70 -12.49
CA GLU A 478 11.93 -19.67 -12.90
C GLU A 478 11.89 -19.92 -14.42
N GLY A 479 13.05 -19.89 -15.07
CA GLY A 479 13.22 -20.06 -16.53
C GLY A 479 13.12 -18.76 -17.33
N TRP A 480 12.96 -17.60 -16.68
CA TRP A 480 12.85 -16.30 -17.34
C TRP A 480 14.12 -15.47 -17.19
N ALA A 481 14.65 -15.00 -18.32
CA ALA A 481 15.94 -14.29 -18.36
C ALA A 481 15.81 -12.78 -18.17
N ASN A 482 14.73 -12.17 -18.67
CA ASN A 482 14.60 -10.71 -18.74
C ASN A 482 13.29 -10.14 -18.19
N LEU A 483 12.58 -10.90 -17.36
CA LEU A 483 11.30 -10.52 -16.79
C LEU A 483 11.35 -10.55 -15.27
N ALA A 484 10.82 -9.51 -14.63
CA ALA A 484 10.49 -9.52 -13.23
C ALA A 484 9.10 -8.93 -12.93
N PHE A 485 8.50 -9.42 -11.85
CA PHE A 485 7.28 -8.92 -11.26
C PHE A 485 7.60 -8.15 -9.98
N ILE A 486 6.99 -6.98 -9.83
CA ILE A 486 7.19 -6.06 -8.71
C ILE A 486 5.85 -5.58 -8.17
N GLY A 487 5.86 -5.00 -6.96
CA GLY A 487 4.67 -4.47 -6.30
C GLY A 487 4.02 -5.44 -5.32
N GLN A 488 2.74 -5.22 -5.02
CA GLN A 488 2.04 -5.89 -3.91
C GLN A 488 1.65 -7.36 -4.18
N PHE A 489 1.73 -7.80 -5.44
CA PHE A 489 1.18 -9.07 -5.88
C PHE A 489 2.23 -10.07 -6.37
N CYS A 490 3.53 -9.76 -6.21
CA CYS A 490 4.60 -10.75 -6.29
C CYS A 490 4.96 -11.28 -4.90
N GLU A 491 5.55 -12.47 -4.82
CA GLU A 491 5.92 -13.11 -3.56
C GLU A 491 7.25 -12.57 -3.02
N VAL A 492 7.20 -11.98 -1.83
CA VAL A 492 8.35 -11.63 -1.00
C VAL A 492 8.19 -12.35 0.34
N PRO A 493 9.07 -13.31 0.67
CA PRO A 493 8.98 -14.04 1.92
C PRO A 493 9.10 -13.11 3.14
N ASP A 494 8.33 -13.41 4.19
CA ASP A 494 8.35 -12.75 5.51
C ASP A 494 8.02 -11.25 5.55
N ASP A 495 7.82 -10.57 4.41
CA ASP A 495 7.35 -9.18 4.36
C ASP A 495 5.83 -9.10 4.18
N VAL A 496 5.27 -7.92 4.44
CA VAL A 496 3.83 -7.65 4.48
C VAL A 496 3.38 -6.74 3.33
N VAL A 497 2.37 -7.20 2.58
CA VAL A 497 1.72 -6.41 1.53
C VAL A 497 0.92 -5.24 2.11
N PHE A 498 0.37 -4.35 1.29
CA PHE A 498 -0.29 -3.10 1.69
C PHE A 498 0.67 -2.06 2.31
N THR A 499 1.99 -2.22 2.12
CA THR A 499 3.01 -1.28 2.57
C THR A 499 3.82 -0.71 1.40
N VAL A 500 4.31 0.52 1.55
CA VAL A 500 5.23 1.12 0.57
C VAL A 500 6.55 0.32 0.52
N GLU A 501 6.99 -0.18 1.68
CA GLU A 501 8.17 -1.03 1.84
C GLU A 501 8.15 -2.24 0.93
N TYR A 502 7.05 -3.00 0.87
CA TYR A 502 6.95 -4.20 0.05
C TYR A 502 7.18 -3.92 -1.44
N SER A 503 6.60 -2.82 -1.94
CA SER A 503 6.79 -2.38 -3.33
C SER A 503 8.24 -2.01 -3.61
N ILE A 504 8.88 -1.23 -2.74
CA ILE A 504 10.28 -0.82 -2.92
C ILE A 504 11.23 -2.02 -2.78
N ARG A 505 10.96 -2.92 -1.82
CA ARG A 505 11.75 -4.15 -1.63
C ARG A 505 11.67 -5.08 -2.83
N SER A 506 10.48 -5.32 -3.37
CA SER A 506 10.32 -6.14 -4.58
C SER A 506 11.08 -5.55 -5.77
N ALA A 507 11.03 -4.23 -5.94
CA ALA A 507 11.78 -3.50 -6.97
C ALA A 507 13.29 -3.62 -6.79
N GLN A 508 13.81 -3.42 -5.57
CA GLN A 508 15.23 -3.58 -5.27
C GLN A 508 15.71 -5.01 -5.55
N ALA A 509 14.95 -6.00 -5.08
CA ALA A 509 15.24 -7.42 -5.29
C ALA A 509 15.22 -7.79 -6.79
N ALA A 510 14.26 -7.28 -7.56
CA ALA A 510 14.18 -7.51 -9.00
C ALA A 510 15.41 -6.99 -9.72
N VAL A 511 15.78 -5.73 -9.49
CA VAL A 511 16.94 -5.09 -10.12
C VAL A 511 18.23 -5.83 -9.77
N TYR A 512 18.44 -6.13 -8.49
CA TYR A 512 19.69 -6.76 -8.05
C TYR A 512 19.85 -8.17 -8.62
N ARG A 513 18.78 -8.97 -8.64
CA ARG A 513 18.83 -10.35 -9.13
C ARG A 513 18.94 -10.44 -10.65
N LEU A 514 18.20 -9.62 -11.40
CA LEU A 514 18.25 -9.62 -12.87
C LEU A 514 19.62 -9.17 -13.38
N LEU A 515 20.25 -8.21 -12.70
CA LEU A 515 21.52 -7.63 -13.09
C LEU A 515 22.74 -8.28 -12.43
N GLY A 516 22.54 -9.30 -11.60
CA GLY A 516 23.64 -9.98 -10.90
C GLY A 516 24.44 -9.06 -9.97
N ILE A 517 23.81 -8.03 -9.39
CA ILE A 517 24.46 -7.13 -8.44
C ILE A 517 24.73 -7.91 -7.16
N ASP A 518 25.98 -7.92 -6.70
CA ASP A 518 26.41 -8.59 -5.46
C ASP A 518 26.00 -7.81 -4.20
N ARG A 519 24.70 -7.55 -4.08
CA ARG A 519 24.03 -6.91 -2.95
C ARG A 519 22.67 -7.56 -2.77
N SER A 520 22.15 -7.51 -1.55
CA SER A 520 20.78 -7.90 -1.24
C SER A 520 20.02 -6.71 -0.65
N PRO A 521 18.69 -6.63 -0.84
CA PRO A 521 17.88 -5.65 -0.13
C PRO A 521 18.10 -5.73 1.39
N PRO A 522 18.07 -4.62 2.13
CA PRO A 522 18.19 -4.61 3.59
C PRO A 522 17.27 -5.65 4.25
N ALA A 523 17.78 -6.42 5.21
CA ALA A 523 17.02 -7.48 5.86
C ALA A 523 15.70 -6.97 6.48
N ILE A 524 14.65 -7.80 6.39
CA ILE A 524 13.36 -7.49 7.00
C ILE A 524 13.53 -7.54 8.52
N HIS A 525 13.08 -6.51 9.23
CA HIS A 525 12.95 -6.59 10.68
C HIS A 525 11.81 -7.56 11.02
N SER A 526 12.15 -8.77 11.43
CA SER A 526 11.18 -9.80 11.80
C SER A 526 11.15 -9.97 13.31
N GLY A 527 9.96 -9.82 13.90
CA GLY A 527 9.73 -10.11 15.32
C GLY A 527 10.12 -11.54 15.69
N LYS A 528 10.09 -12.51 14.75
CA LYS A 528 10.52 -13.90 14.99
C LYS A 528 11.93 -14.02 15.57
N HIS A 529 12.83 -13.09 15.22
CA HIS A 529 14.22 -13.08 15.66
C HIS A 529 14.48 -12.10 16.82
N ASP A 530 13.48 -11.32 17.22
CA ASP A 530 13.55 -10.39 18.35
C ASP A 530 12.71 -10.93 19.52
N VAL A 531 13.35 -11.78 20.35
CA VAL A 531 12.72 -12.36 21.55
C VAL A 531 12.20 -11.28 22.50
N ARG A 532 12.89 -10.13 22.60
CA ARG A 532 12.44 -9.02 23.46
C ARG A 532 11.20 -8.34 22.87
N GLY A 533 11.18 -8.15 21.55
CA GLY A 533 10.02 -7.65 20.81
C GLY A 533 8.80 -8.53 20.99
N LEU A 534 8.93 -9.84 20.83
CA LEU A 534 7.84 -10.81 21.05
C LEU A 534 7.36 -10.84 22.50
N TYR A 535 8.28 -10.80 23.47
CA TYR A 535 7.93 -10.75 24.88
C TYR A 535 7.11 -9.49 25.21
N ARG A 536 7.57 -8.31 24.75
CA ARG A 536 6.85 -7.05 24.93
C ARG A 536 5.49 -7.05 24.23
N ALA A 537 5.40 -7.66 23.04
CA ALA A 537 4.14 -7.81 22.33
C ALA A 537 3.15 -8.63 23.15
N MET A 538 3.55 -9.83 23.62
CA MET A 538 2.72 -10.70 24.45
C MET A 538 2.35 -10.03 25.77
N GLU A 539 3.29 -9.34 26.41
CA GLU A 539 3.05 -8.59 27.64
C GLU A 539 1.99 -7.50 27.41
N ALA A 540 2.06 -6.75 26.32
CA ALA A 540 1.06 -5.76 25.96
C ALA A 540 -0.31 -6.39 25.69
N LEU A 541 -0.36 -7.50 24.93
CA LEU A 541 -1.61 -8.22 24.66
C LEU A 541 -2.27 -8.76 25.94
N VAL A 542 -1.50 -9.06 26.99
CA VAL A 542 -2.01 -9.52 28.28
C VAL A 542 -2.38 -8.37 29.22
N LYS A 543 -1.51 -7.35 29.35
CA LYS A 543 -1.70 -6.23 30.29
C LYS A 543 -2.73 -5.22 29.84
N SER A 544 -2.96 -5.11 28.54
CA SER A 544 -3.98 -4.24 27.98
C SER A 544 -5.34 -4.92 27.90
N ASN A 545 -5.63 -5.94 28.71
CA ASN A 545 -6.96 -6.57 28.81
C ASN A 545 -7.75 -6.12 30.03
#